data_AF-A0A3N4JJ90-F1
#
_entry.id   AF-A0A3N4JJ90-F1
#
_cell.length_a   1.000
_cell.length_b   1.000
_cell.length_c   1.000
_cell.angle_alpha   90.00
_cell.angle_beta   90.00
_cell.angle_gamma   90.00
#
_symmetry.space_group_name_H-M   'P 1'
#
loop_
_entity.id
_entity.type
_entity.pdbx_description
1 polymer ?
#
loop_
_entity_poly.entity_id
_entity_poly.type
_entity_poly.pdbx_seq_one_letter_code
_entity_poly.pdbx_strand_id
1 'polypeptide(L)'
;MSTTSEQLDRMSISAPESRPYDDAMSISSGGWLSPPDGDQVQLALSRELTLRDLERMFLNFQSTWRHRNQGQREFEAGVRQELITVDLRLCECKAEMRRELASMRLVQHKFEAEVRSELAVVRGEFAGLRDEFAEVRGEFKDVRGELAGVRRELVGLSGQLSRVLDHLQSMNPLMKEIPQPLLCQEQASLSGLMRTLISSHLTLHLQARPSPN
;
A
#
# COMPACT_ATOMS: atom_id res chain seq x y z
N MET A 1 -4.90 -24.72 10.17
CA MET A 1 -3.98 -25.39 11.12
C MET A 1 -3.74 -26.78 10.61
N SER A 2 -2.45 -27.15 10.49
CA SER A 2 -1.93 -28.50 10.18
C SER A 2 -2.38 -29.03 8.80
N THR A 3 -1.50 -29.18 7.82
CA THR A 3 -0.61 -30.35 7.75
C THR A 3 0.62 -30.05 6.87
N THR A 4 1.76 -29.76 7.49
CA THR A 4 3.09 -29.87 6.87
C THR A 4 3.80 -31.18 7.25
N SER A 5 3.02 -32.20 7.64
CA SER A 5 3.56 -33.48 8.12
C SER A 5 3.62 -34.59 7.06
N GLU A 6 3.08 -34.39 5.85
CA GLU A 6 3.02 -35.44 4.81
C GLU A 6 4.00 -35.24 3.65
N GLN A 7 4.82 -34.19 3.65
CA GLN A 7 5.85 -33.98 2.61
C GLN A 7 7.28 -34.35 3.04
N LEU A 8 7.48 -34.84 4.26
CA LEU A 8 8.82 -35.25 4.76
C LEU A 8 9.12 -36.75 4.62
N ASP A 9 8.14 -37.58 4.21
CA ASP A 9 8.29 -39.04 4.12
C ASP A 9 8.70 -39.57 2.74
N ARG A 10 9.14 -38.70 1.81
CA ARG A 10 9.65 -39.10 0.49
C ARG A 10 11.09 -38.71 0.18
N MET A 11 11.87 -38.34 1.20
CA MET A 11 13.33 -38.23 1.06
C MET A 11 13.99 -39.43 1.74
N SER A 12 13.78 -40.62 1.18
CA SER A 12 14.69 -41.75 1.38
C SER A 12 16.03 -41.39 0.75
N ILE A 13 16.89 -40.74 1.53
CA ILE A 13 18.30 -40.60 1.22
C ILE A 13 18.89 -42.00 1.45
N SER A 14 19.08 -42.74 0.35
CA SER A 14 19.86 -43.97 0.36
C SER A 14 21.18 -43.72 1.07
N ALA A 15 21.50 -44.61 2.02
CA ALA A 15 22.79 -44.62 2.70
C ALA A 15 23.91 -44.53 1.64
N PRO A 16 24.94 -43.70 1.84
CA PRO A 16 26.04 -43.66 0.89
C PRO A 16 26.69 -45.04 0.89
N GLU A 17 26.62 -45.72 -0.25
CA GLU A 17 27.37 -46.94 -0.49
C GLU A 17 28.82 -46.67 -0.11
N SER A 18 29.33 -47.48 0.82
CA SER A 18 30.72 -47.52 1.21
C SER A 18 31.56 -47.81 -0.02
N ARG A 19 32.04 -46.76 -0.68
CA ARG A 19 33.12 -46.87 -1.64
C ARG A 19 34.33 -47.43 -0.90
N PRO A 20 34.96 -48.51 -1.39
CA PRO A 20 36.23 -48.93 -0.82
C PRO A 20 37.20 -47.75 -0.95
N TYR A 21 37.83 -47.41 0.17
CA TYR A 21 38.85 -46.38 0.27
C TYR A 21 40.15 -46.93 -0.33
N ASP A 22 40.14 -47.33 -1.60
CA ASP A 22 41.28 -47.98 -2.27
C ASP A 22 42.23 -46.99 -2.97
N ASP A 23 41.90 -45.70 -3.00
CA ASP A 23 42.78 -44.63 -3.49
C ASP A 23 43.44 -43.85 -2.34
N ALA A 24 43.82 -44.54 -1.28
CA ALA A 24 44.87 -44.02 -0.41
C ALA A 24 46.16 -44.02 -1.25
N MET A 25 46.70 -42.82 -1.45
CA MET A 25 47.99 -42.58 -2.07
C MET A 25 48.92 -43.76 -1.83
N SER A 26 49.43 -44.33 -2.92
CA SER A 26 50.67 -45.10 -2.91
C SER A 26 51.74 -44.24 -2.25
N ILE A 27 51.79 -44.27 -0.92
CA ILE A 27 53.00 -44.05 -0.16
C ILE A 27 53.84 -45.20 -0.65
N SER A 28 54.62 -44.93 -1.69
CA SER A 28 55.68 -45.79 -2.14
C SER A 28 56.34 -46.27 -0.85
N SER A 29 56.25 -47.57 -0.61
CA SER A 29 56.97 -48.29 0.44
C SER A 29 58.45 -48.19 0.09
N GLY A 30 58.94 -46.97 0.02
CA GLY A 30 60.22 -46.57 -0.50
C GLY A 30 61.22 -46.92 0.57
N GLY A 31 61.82 -48.09 0.40
CA GLY A 31 62.98 -48.52 1.13
C GLY A 31 62.81 -48.38 2.64
N TRP A 32 62.07 -49.31 3.24
CA TRP A 32 62.37 -49.71 4.60
C TRP A 32 63.82 -50.25 4.61
N LEU A 33 64.80 -49.34 4.71
CA LEU A 33 66.13 -49.70 5.12
C LEU A 33 65.96 -50.15 6.57
N SER A 34 65.92 -51.47 6.72
CA SER A 34 66.00 -52.19 7.97
C SER A 34 67.06 -51.53 8.87
N PRO A 35 66.94 -51.65 10.21
CA PRO A 35 68.11 -51.55 11.08
C PRO A 35 69.26 -52.34 10.43
N PRO A 36 70.53 -51.94 10.58
CA PRO A 36 71.66 -52.62 9.92
C PRO A 36 71.41 -54.12 10.03
N ASP A 37 71.27 -54.78 8.87
CA ASP A 37 70.82 -56.17 8.81
C ASP A 37 71.58 -56.96 9.88
N GLY A 38 70.89 -57.83 10.62
CA GLY A 38 71.53 -58.66 11.65
C GLY A 38 72.80 -59.34 11.12
N ASP A 39 72.83 -59.59 9.81
CA ASP A 39 73.94 -60.11 9.02
C ASP A 39 75.12 -59.13 8.91
N GLN A 40 74.91 -57.82 8.75
CA GLN A 40 75.99 -56.81 8.77
C GLN A 40 76.57 -56.65 10.17
N VAL A 41 75.73 -56.74 11.22
CA VAL A 41 76.17 -56.72 12.61
C VAL A 41 76.93 -58.01 12.95
N GLN A 42 76.48 -59.18 12.48
CA GLN A 42 77.18 -60.45 12.62
C GLN A 42 78.49 -60.52 11.82
N LEU A 43 78.52 -59.98 10.59
CA LEU A 43 79.76 -59.88 9.79
C LEU A 43 80.75 -58.89 10.42
N ALA A 44 80.26 -57.81 11.01
CA ALA A 44 81.11 -56.87 11.73
C ALA A 44 81.65 -57.52 13.01
N LEU A 45 80.84 -58.27 13.78
CA LEU A 45 81.27 -58.99 14.99
C LEU A 45 82.20 -60.18 14.73
N SER A 46 82.28 -60.70 13.49
CA SER A 46 83.18 -61.79 13.11
C SER A 46 84.58 -61.35 12.68
N ARG A 47 84.81 -60.03 12.52
CA ARG A 47 86.13 -59.39 12.54
C ARG A 47 86.25 -58.62 13.86
N GLU A 48 87.42 -58.51 14.47
CA GLU A 48 87.56 -57.74 15.72
C GLU A 48 87.13 -56.28 15.51
N LEU A 49 85.92 -55.93 15.96
CA LEU A 49 85.40 -54.57 15.93
C LEU A 49 86.19 -53.72 16.91
N THR A 50 86.80 -52.64 16.43
CA THR A 50 87.42 -51.68 17.33
C THR A 50 86.36 -50.82 18.00
N LEU A 51 86.67 -50.29 19.18
CA LEU A 51 85.78 -49.35 19.89
C LEU A 51 85.37 -48.15 19.00
N ARG A 52 86.27 -47.73 18.09
CA ARG A 52 86.01 -46.67 17.09
C ARG A 52 84.98 -47.07 16.03
N ASP A 53 84.83 -48.36 15.75
CA ASP A 53 83.84 -48.87 14.80
C ASP A 53 82.45 -48.95 15.43
N LEU A 54 82.38 -49.34 16.72
CA LEU A 54 81.16 -49.28 17.51
C LEU A 54 80.68 -47.84 17.74
N GLU A 55 81.60 -46.92 18.04
CA GLU A 55 81.27 -45.49 18.17
C GLU A 55 80.68 -44.92 16.87
N ARG A 56 81.27 -45.26 15.71
CA ARG A 56 80.73 -44.85 14.41
C ARG A 56 79.37 -45.47 14.12
N MET A 57 79.16 -46.75 14.43
CA MET A 57 77.86 -47.39 14.27
C MET A 57 76.80 -46.76 15.17
N PHE A 58 77.12 -46.44 16.43
CA PHE A 58 76.19 -45.79 17.36
C PHE A 58 75.84 -44.37 16.93
N LEU A 59 76.81 -43.58 16.46
CA LEU A 59 76.54 -42.23 15.95
C LEU A 59 75.70 -42.24 14.67
N ASN A 60 75.95 -43.20 13.76
CA ASN A 60 75.14 -43.39 12.57
C ASN A 60 73.71 -43.84 12.92
N PHE A 61 73.56 -44.70 13.92
CA PHE A 61 72.24 -45.09 14.44
C PHE A 61 71.51 -43.89 15.06
N GLN A 62 72.18 -43.10 15.89
CA GLN A 62 71.59 -41.91 16.49
C GLN A 62 71.18 -40.86 15.47
N SER A 63 72.00 -40.63 14.43
CA SER A 63 71.68 -39.64 13.39
C SER A 63 70.50 -40.08 12.53
N THR A 64 70.45 -41.35 12.11
CA THR A 64 69.34 -41.92 11.34
C THR A 64 68.05 -41.98 12.14
N TRP A 65 68.10 -42.37 13.41
CA TRP A 65 66.96 -42.34 14.33
C TRP A 65 66.42 -40.91 14.51
N ARG A 66 67.31 -39.93 14.69
CA ARG A 66 66.94 -38.51 14.84
C ARG A 66 66.26 -37.96 13.59
N HIS A 67 66.81 -38.22 12.40
CA HIS A 67 66.24 -37.73 11.14
C HIS A 67 64.86 -38.35 10.85
N ARG A 68 64.68 -39.65 11.12
CA ARG A 68 63.38 -40.34 10.92
C ARG A 68 62.30 -39.77 11.85
N ASN A 69 62.61 -39.59 13.13
CA ASN A 69 61.66 -39.02 14.09
C ASN A 69 61.37 -37.54 13.82
N GLN A 70 62.35 -36.80 13.29
CA GLN A 70 62.15 -35.42 12.86
C GLN A 70 61.16 -35.35 11.68
N GLY A 71 61.35 -36.17 10.64
CA GLY A 71 60.43 -36.21 9.49
C GLY A 71 58.99 -36.59 9.90
N GLN A 72 58.82 -37.54 10.82
CA GLN A 72 57.50 -37.87 11.36
C GLN A 72 56.85 -36.68 12.10
N ARG A 73 57.61 -35.97 12.94
CA ARG A 73 57.11 -34.78 13.66
C ARG A 73 56.75 -33.64 12.72
N GLU A 74 57.53 -33.43 11.67
CA GLU A 74 57.26 -32.40 10.66
C GLU A 74 56.00 -32.72 9.87
N PHE A 75 55.80 -33.99 9.49
CA PHE A 75 54.56 -34.44 8.85
C PHE A 75 53.34 -34.26 9.76
N GLU A 76 53.42 -34.71 11.03
CA GLU A 76 52.34 -34.54 12.00
C GLU A 76 52.02 -33.07 12.28
N ALA A 77 53.05 -32.21 12.34
CA ALA A 77 52.87 -30.77 12.48
C ALA A 77 52.20 -30.16 11.24
N GLY A 78 52.57 -30.60 10.04
CA GLY A 78 51.94 -30.19 8.79
C GLY A 78 50.45 -30.53 8.77
N VAL A 79 50.09 -31.78 9.08
CA VAL A 79 48.69 -32.22 9.14
C VAL A 79 47.90 -31.43 10.18
N ARG A 80 48.48 -31.18 11.37
CA ARG A 80 47.83 -30.32 12.39
C ARG A 80 47.59 -28.91 11.88
N GLN A 81 48.55 -28.33 11.16
CA GLN A 81 48.44 -26.99 10.60
C GLN A 81 47.36 -26.91 9.51
N GLU A 82 47.28 -27.93 8.65
CA GLU A 82 46.22 -28.03 7.65
C GLU A 82 44.85 -28.17 8.31
N LEU A 83 44.71 -29.01 9.33
CA LEU A 83 43.46 -29.18 10.07
C LEU A 83 43.00 -27.85 10.70
N ILE A 84 43.90 -27.12 11.37
CA ILE A 84 43.63 -25.79 11.92
C ILE A 84 43.16 -24.83 10.81
N THR A 85 43.82 -24.88 9.64
CA THR A 85 43.47 -24.01 8.51
C THR A 85 42.07 -24.33 7.96
N VAL A 86 41.73 -25.62 7.84
CA VAL A 86 40.40 -26.07 7.43
C VAL A 86 39.34 -25.65 8.44
N ASP A 87 39.60 -25.82 9.74
CA ASP A 87 38.67 -25.42 10.80
C ASP A 87 38.41 -23.91 10.80
N LEU A 88 39.44 -23.09 10.58
CA LEU A 88 39.29 -21.64 10.44
C LEU A 88 38.41 -21.28 9.23
N ARG A 89 38.66 -21.89 8.06
CA ARG A 89 37.85 -21.67 6.85
C ARG A 89 36.39 -22.09 7.04
N LEU A 90 36.15 -23.21 7.74
CA LEU A 90 34.80 -23.65 8.07
C LEU A 90 34.10 -22.68 9.03
N CYS A 91 34.82 -22.15 10.02
CA CYS A 91 34.30 -21.14 10.93
C CYS A 91 33.92 -19.84 10.19
N GLU A 92 34.75 -19.39 9.26
CA GLU A 92 34.50 -18.22 8.42
C GLU A 92 33.26 -18.42 7.54
N CYS A 93 33.21 -19.52 6.79
CA CYS A 93 32.07 -19.87 5.93
C CYS A 93 30.76 -19.94 6.75
N LYS A 94 30.79 -20.59 7.92
CA LYS A 94 29.63 -20.65 8.82
C LYS A 94 29.20 -19.29 9.33
N ALA A 95 30.16 -18.38 9.58
CA ALA A 95 29.86 -17.02 9.98
C ALA A 95 29.25 -16.21 8.83
N GLU A 96 29.74 -16.36 7.61
CA GLU A 96 29.19 -15.73 6.40
C GLU A 96 27.75 -16.17 6.14
N MET A 97 27.49 -17.48 6.13
CA MET A 97 26.13 -18.00 5.96
C MET A 97 25.17 -17.46 7.03
N ARG A 98 25.62 -17.33 8.28
CA ARG A 98 24.79 -16.73 9.35
C ARG A 98 24.50 -15.25 9.11
N ARG A 99 25.48 -14.48 8.62
CA ARG A 99 25.31 -13.06 8.29
C ARG A 99 24.33 -12.89 7.12
N GLU A 100 24.44 -13.71 6.09
CA GLU A 100 23.51 -13.71 4.96
C GLU A 100 22.09 -14.10 5.37
N LEU A 101 21.93 -15.15 6.19
CA LEU A 101 20.62 -15.51 6.73
C LEU A 101 20.02 -14.38 7.59
N ALA A 102 20.84 -13.70 8.38
CA ALA A 102 20.40 -12.54 9.16
C ALA A 102 20.02 -11.34 8.29
N SER A 103 20.80 -11.04 7.24
CA SER A 103 20.50 -9.95 6.32
C SER A 103 19.22 -10.22 5.52
N MET A 104 19.03 -11.46 5.06
CA MET A 104 17.85 -11.87 4.30
C MET A 104 16.58 -11.79 5.17
N ARG A 105 16.66 -12.20 6.44
CA ARG A 105 15.56 -12.02 7.42
C ARG A 105 15.24 -10.56 7.67
N LEU A 106 16.26 -9.70 7.77
CA LEU A 106 16.06 -8.26 7.96
C LEU A 106 15.35 -7.64 6.75
N VAL A 107 15.76 -7.99 5.53
CA VAL A 107 15.11 -7.54 4.29
C VAL A 107 13.66 -8.01 4.26
N GLN A 108 13.39 -9.28 4.58
CA GLN A 108 12.04 -9.81 4.66
C GLN A 108 11.17 -9.04 5.67
N HIS A 109 11.65 -8.84 6.89
CA HIS A 109 10.90 -8.10 7.91
C HIS A 109 10.65 -6.65 7.53
N LYS A 110 11.64 -5.97 6.90
CA LYS A 110 11.47 -4.60 6.41
C LYS A 110 10.41 -4.53 5.33
N PHE A 111 10.50 -5.40 4.33
CA PHE A 111 9.52 -5.47 3.24
C PHE A 111 8.11 -5.75 3.77
N GLU A 112 7.96 -6.72 4.68
CA GLU A 112 6.65 -7.02 5.31
C GLU A 112 6.10 -5.83 6.09
N ALA A 113 6.96 -5.09 6.82
CA ALA A 113 6.54 -3.92 7.57
C ALA A 113 6.10 -2.78 6.64
N GLU A 114 6.85 -2.52 5.58
CA GLU A 114 6.55 -1.49 4.58
C GLU A 114 5.24 -1.79 3.86
N VAL A 115 5.07 -3.00 3.34
CA VAL A 115 3.82 -3.42 2.68
C VAL A 115 2.62 -3.34 3.62
N ARG A 116 2.77 -3.74 4.89
CA ARG A 116 1.68 -3.60 5.88
C ARG A 116 1.33 -2.15 6.14
N SER A 117 2.33 -1.27 6.22
CA SER A 117 2.12 0.16 6.42
C SER A 117 1.38 0.77 5.23
N GLU A 118 1.86 0.55 4.01
CA GLU A 118 1.21 1.05 2.79
C GLU A 118 -0.22 0.55 2.66
N LEU A 119 -0.47 -0.74 2.93
CA LEU A 119 -1.82 -1.29 2.90
C LEU A 119 -2.75 -0.63 3.94
N ALA A 120 -2.22 -0.27 5.11
CA ALA A 120 -2.98 0.45 6.12
C ALA A 120 -3.34 1.87 5.67
N VAL A 121 -2.42 2.58 5.01
CA VAL A 121 -2.67 3.90 4.42
C VAL A 121 -3.76 3.82 3.36
N VAL A 122 -3.63 2.92 2.38
CA VAL A 122 -4.61 2.73 1.30
C VAL A 122 -5.99 2.40 1.85
N ARG A 123 -6.08 1.57 2.91
CA ARG A 123 -7.36 1.29 3.58
C ARG A 123 -7.97 2.53 4.22
N GLY A 124 -7.14 3.38 4.83
CA GLY A 124 -7.56 4.66 5.40
C GLY A 124 -8.10 5.61 4.34
N GLU A 125 -7.38 5.77 3.23
CA GLU A 125 -7.81 6.60 2.09
C GLU A 125 -9.13 6.11 1.51
N PHE A 126 -9.29 4.79 1.32
CA PHE A 126 -10.53 4.22 0.80
C PHE A 126 -11.72 4.43 1.76
N ALA A 127 -11.49 4.38 3.08
CA ALA A 127 -12.51 4.71 4.07
C ALA A 127 -12.91 6.19 3.97
N GLY A 128 -11.93 7.10 3.86
CA GLY A 128 -12.18 8.53 3.66
C GLY A 128 -13.01 8.82 2.41
N LEU A 129 -12.61 8.27 1.26
CA LEU A 129 -13.34 8.42 -0.01
C LEU A 129 -14.78 7.91 0.08
N ARG A 130 -15.02 6.83 0.81
CA ARG A 130 -16.37 6.30 1.02
C ARG A 130 -17.24 7.28 1.81
N ASP A 131 -16.66 7.93 2.82
CA ASP A 131 -17.37 8.89 3.67
C ASP A 131 -17.66 10.18 2.89
N GLU A 132 -16.69 10.70 2.13
CA GLU A 132 -16.88 11.82 1.19
C GLU A 132 -17.99 11.52 0.16
N PHE A 133 -18.00 10.31 -0.40
CA PHE A 133 -19.04 9.92 -1.35
C PHE A 133 -20.43 9.82 -0.70
N ALA A 134 -20.50 9.44 0.58
CA ALA A 134 -21.76 9.42 1.32
C ALA A 134 -22.27 10.84 1.59
N GLU A 135 -21.37 11.79 1.89
CA GLU A 135 -21.68 13.21 2.06
C GLU A 135 -22.23 13.83 0.77
N VAL A 136 -21.52 13.68 -0.35
CA VAL A 136 -21.99 14.16 -1.67
C VAL A 136 -23.36 13.59 -2.04
N ARG A 137 -23.61 12.30 -1.72
CA ARG A 137 -24.93 11.69 -1.92
C ARG A 137 -26.00 12.35 -1.04
N GLY A 138 -25.65 12.75 0.18
CA GLY A 138 -26.51 13.52 1.07
C GLY A 138 -26.87 14.87 0.47
N GLU A 139 -25.86 15.66 0.10
CA GLU A 139 -26.04 16.97 -0.53
C GLU A 139 -26.93 16.89 -1.78
N PHE A 140 -26.73 15.87 -2.62
CA PHE A 140 -27.56 15.68 -3.82
C PHE A 140 -29.04 15.40 -3.48
N LYS A 141 -29.32 14.71 -2.38
CA LYS A 141 -30.70 14.51 -1.91
C LYS A 141 -31.32 15.82 -1.44
N ASP A 142 -30.56 16.64 -0.73
CA ASP A 142 -31.03 17.92 -0.20
C ASP A 142 -31.34 18.89 -1.34
N VAL A 143 -30.43 19.04 -2.31
CA VAL A 143 -30.66 19.83 -3.54
C VAL A 143 -31.91 19.36 -4.29
N ARG A 144 -32.12 18.05 -4.39
CA ARG A 144 -33.33 17.50 -5.03
C ARG A 144 -34.59 17.87 -4.24
N GLY A 145 -34.51 17.88 -2.91
CA GLY A 145 -35.59 18.30 -2.02
C GLY A 145 -35.92 19.78 -2.19
N GLU A 146 -34.91 20.65 -2.21
CA GLU A 146 -35.06 22.09 -2.45
C GLU A 146 -35.69 22.37 -3.81
N LEU A 147 -35.21 21.71 -4.86
CA LEU A 147 -35.78 21.85 -6.21
C LEU A 147 -37.27 21.44 -6.26
N ALA A 148 -37.66 20.40 -5.52
CA ALA A 148 -39.07 20.02 -5.37
C ALA A 148 -39.88 21.04 -4.57
N GLY A 149 -39.28 21.71 -3.58
CA GLY A 149 -39.85 22.86 -2.89
C GLY A 149 -40.14 24.02 -3.84
N VAL A 150 -39.13 24.49 -4.56
CA VAL A 150 -39.25 25.57 -5.55
C VAL A 150 -40.32 25.26 -6.61
N ARG A 151 -40.38 24.02 -7.10
CA ARG A 151 -41.43 23.61 -8.05
C ARG A 151 -42.84 23.75 -7.46
N ARG A 152 -43.05 23.39 -6.19
CA ARG A 152 -44.35 23.55 -5.52
C ARG A 152 -44.72 25.02 -5.34
N GLU A 153 -43.76 25.85 -4.95
CA GLU A 153 -43.97 27.30 -4.83
C GLU A 153 -44.36 27.92 -6.17
N LEU A 154 -43.66 27.56 -7.26
CA LEU A 154 -43.97 28.05 -8.60
C LEU A 154 -45.39 27.67 -9.04
N VAL A 155 -45.83 26.43 -8.79
CA VAL A 155 -47.21 25.99 -9.04
C VAL A 155 -48.21 26.80 -8.22
N GLY A 156 -47.90 27.04 -6.94
CA GLY A 156 -48.72 27.87 -6.06
C GLY A 156 -48.88 29.31 -6.58
N LEU A 157 -47.77 29.96 -6.95
CA LEU A 157 -47.77 31.31 -7.53
C LEU A 157 -48.53 31.36 -8.86
N SER A 158 -48.37 30.36 -9.72
CA SER A 158 -49.14 30.25 -10.96
C SER A 158 -50.64 30.16 -10.70
N GLY A 159 -51.06 29.38 -9.70
CA GLY A 159 -52.46 29.31 -9.26
C GLY A 159 -52.98 30.64 -8.70
N GLN A 160 -52.18 31.36 -7.90
CA GLN A 160 -52.54 32.69 -7.41
C GLN A 160 -52.70 33.69 -8.56
N LEU A 161 -51.78 33.69 -9.52
CA LEU A 161 -51.84 34.55 -10.70
C LEU A 161 -53.11 34.26 -11.51
N SER A 162 -53.48 32.99 -11.71
CA SER A 162 -54.73 32.63 -12.39
C SER A 162 -55.95 33.23 -11.68
N ARG A 163 -56.03 33.13 -10.35
CA ARG A 163 -57.15 33.72 -9.58
C ARG A 163 -57.22 35.23 -9.72
N VAL A 164 -56.07 35.91 -9.73
CA VAL A 164 -56.03 37.37 -9.96
C VAL A 164 -56.53 37.71 -11.36
N LEU A 165 -56.10 36.95 -12.38
CA LEU A 165 -56.58 37.13 -13.74
C LEU A 165 -58.09 36.89 -13.86
N ASP A 166 -58.62 35.82 -13.25
CA ASP A 166 -60.06 35.53 -13.21
C ASP A 166 -60.83 36.66 -12.52
N HIS A 167 -60.31 37.19 -11.40
CA HIS A 167 -60.91 38.31 -10.71
C HIS A 167 -60.95 39.58 -11.58
N LEU A 168 -59.84 39.93 -12.23
CA LEU A 168 -59.80 41.07 -13.15
C LEU A 168 -60.76 40.90 -14.34
N GLN A 169 -60.86 39.68 -14.88
CA GLN A 169 -61.83 39.36 -15.93
C GLN A 169 -63.27 39.53 -15.44
N SER A 170 -63.58 39.12 -14.20
CA SER A 170 -64.90 39.28 -13.60
C SER A 170 -65.28 40.75 -13.33
N MET A 171 -64.30 41.63 -13.08
CA MET A 171 -64.53 43.07 -12.90
C MET A 171 -64.73 43.83 -14.21
N ASN A 172 -64.20 43.32 -15.33
CA ASN A 172 -64.32 43.96 -16.65
C ASN A 172 -65.77 44.26 -17.08
N PRO A 173 -66.75 43.32 -16.97
CA PRO A 173 -68.15 43.64 -17.23
C PRO A 173 -68.72 44.67 -16.26
N LEU A 174 -68.37 44.63 -14.97
CA LEU A 174 -68.81 45.63 -13.98
C LEU A 174 -68.32 47.05 -14.32
N MET A 175 -67.10 47.17 -14.85
CA MET A 175 -66.60 48.46 -15.35
C MET A 175 -67.34 48.94 -16.60
N LYS A 176 -67.75 48.02 -17.48
CA LYS A 176 -68.54 48.35 -18.68
C LYS A 176 -70.01 48.66 -18.36
N GLU A 177 -70.54 48.08 -17.30
CA GLU A 177 -71.91 48.25 -16.83
C GLU A 177 -72.12 49.47 -15.93
N ILE A 178 -71.09 50.26 -15.62
CA ILE A 178 -71.31 51.62 -15.11
C ILE A 178 -72.24 52.32 -16.12
N PRO A 179 -73.52 52.59 -15.77
CA PRO A 179 -74.50 52.87 -16.81
C PRO A 179 -74.23 54.25 -17.39
N GLN A 180 -73.55 54.28 -18.53
CA GLN A 180 -73.48 55.45 -19.40
C GLN A 180 -74.87 56.09 -19.61
N PRO A 181 -75.99 55.34 -19.76
CA PRO A 181 -77.30 55.98 -19.85
C PRO A 181 -77.74 56.68 -18.57
N LEU A 182 -77.42 56.20 -17.35
CA LEU A 182 -77.80 56.91 -16.11
C LEU A 182 -76.96 58.17 -15.91
N LEU A 183 -75.65 58.10 -16.17
CA LEU A 183 -74.78 59.29 -16.19
C LEU A 183 -75.23 60.29 -17.26
N CYS A 184 -75.54 59.84 -18.47
CA CYS A 184 -76.05 60.69 -19.54
C CYS A 184 -77.46 61.22 -19.27
N GLN A 185 -78.33 60.46 -18.59
CA GLN A 185 -79.70 60.85 -18.28
C GLN A 185 -79.76 61.85 -17.12
N GLU A 186 -78.93 61.66 -16.08
CA GLU A 186 -78.77 62.66 -15.03
C GLU A 186 -78.13 63.94 -15.58
N GLN A 187 -77.10 63.84 -16.41
CA GLN A 187 -76.51 65.00 -17.09
C GLN A 187 -77.50 65.71 -18.01
N ALA A 188 -78.28 64.95 -18.80
CA ALA A 188 -79.30 65.53 -19.68
C ALA A 188 -80.41 66.21 -18.88
N SER A 189 -80.88 65.59 -17.79
CA SER A 189 -81.91 66.14 -16.89
C SER A 189 -81.43 67.41 -16.20
N LEU A 190 -80.19 67.43 -15.69
CA LEU A 190 -79.56 68.63 -15.13
C LEU A 190 -79.41 69.73 -16.18
N SER A 191 -79.04 69.38 -17.42
CA SER A 191 -78.96 70.38 -18.51
C SER A 191 -80.32 70.98 -18.86
N GLY A 192 -81.38 70.17 -18.83
CA GLY A 192 -82.75 70.61 -19.10
C GLY A 192 -83.31 71.50 -17.99
N LEU A 193 -83.04 71.15 -16.73
CA LEU A 193 -83.35 72.00 -15.57
C LEU A 193 -82.61 73.34 -15.63
N MET A 194 -81.33 73.34 -16.01
CA MET A 194 -80.60 74.59 -16.20
C MET A 194 -81.20 75.45 -17.32
N ARG A 195 -81.58 74.87 -18.47
CA ARG A 195 -82.22 75.64 -19.55
C ARG A 195 -83.55 76.24 -19.14
N THR A 196 -84.37 75.50 -18.39
CA THR A 196 -85.68 75.98 -17.91
C THR A 196 -85.54 77.03 -16.82
N LEU A 197 -84.58 76.90 -15.91
CA LEU A 197 -84.21 77.95 -14.95
C LEU A 197 -83.74 79.23 -15.66
N ILE A 198 -82.84 79.10 -16.65
CA ILE A 198 -82.36 80.24 -17.43
C ILE A 198 -83.53 80.89 -18.19
N SER A 199 -84.40 80.10 -18.83
CA SER A 199 -85.54 80.60 -19.59
C SER A 199 -86.57 81.28 -18.70
N SER A 200 -86.93 80.70 -17.55
CA SER A 200 -87.86 81.32 -16.59
C SER A 200 -87.28 82.59 -15.98
N HIS A 201 -85.98 82.62 -15.65
CA HIS A 201 -85.30 83.84 -15.21
C HIS A 201 -85.35 84.94 -16.28
N LEU A 202 -85.07 84.61 -17.55
CA LEU A 202 -85.19 85.54 -18.67
C LEU A 202 -86.64 86.02 -18.88
N THR A 203 -87.63 85.14 -18.71
CA THR A 203 -89.05 85.46 -18.90
C THR A 203 -89.56 86.37 -17.78
N LEU A 204 -89.18 86.11 -16.53
CA LEU A 204 -89.43 87.01 -15.40
C LEU A 204 -88.75 88.36 -15.61
N HIS A 205 -87.52 88.39 -16.12
CA HIS A 205 -86.85 89.64 -16.47
C HIS A 205 -87.56 90.43 -17.57
N LEU A 206 -88.17 89.75 -18.55
CA LEU A 206 -88.94 90.35 -19.63
C LEU A 206 -90.34 90.82 -19.18
N GLN A 207 -90.97 90.13 -18.22
CA GLN A 207 -92.25 90.54 -17.62
C GLN A 207 -92.09 91.65 -16.58
N ALA A 208 -90.95 91.69 -15.88
CA ALA A 208 -90.58 92.76 -14.98
C ALA A 208 -90.03 94.01 -15.70
N ARG A 209 -89.95 94.01 -17.04
CA ARG A 209 -89.70 95.24 -17.79
C ARG A 209 -90.94 96.14 -17.67
N PRO A 210 -90.83 97.33 -17.09
CA PRO A 210 -91.92 98.29 -17.11
C PRO A 210 -92.23 98.62 -18.59
N SER A 211 -93.52 98.65 -18.93
CA SER A 211 -93.97 99.12 -20.24
C SER A 211 -93.40 100.52 -20.48
N PRO A 212 -92.73 100.79 -21.61
CA PRO A 212 -92.31 102.14 -21.92
C PRO A 212 -93.56 102.98 -22.16
N ASN A 213 -93.84 103.88 -21.22
CA ASN A 213 -94.55 105.12 -21.50
C ASN A 213 -93.62 106.07 -22.26
#